data_AF-A0AAP0D8J8-F1
#
_entry.id   AF-A0AAP0D8J8-F1
#
_cell.length_a   1.000
_cell.length_b   1.000
_cell.length_c   1.000
_cell.angle_alpha   90.00
_cell.angle_beta   90.00
_cell.angle_gamma   90.00
#
_symmetry.space_group_name_H-M   'P 1'
#
loop_
_entity.id
_entity.type
_entity.pdbx_description
1 polymer ?
#
loop_
_entity_poly.entity_id
_entity_poly.type
_entity_poly.pdbx_seq_one_letter_code
_entity_poly.pdbx_strand_id
1 'polypeptide(L)'
;MSRWSGILKVPLFPGSRSHYRVATSLCISTSSQKPIVPSLNAIFFNGDRVRGTGNPVIEKLSDLEMIAQVIVSKLGENCNVWVIEACKFNGPFAVYKDFISSVNQWGEPESYDPTGYTASTSTVSLLSSCLKEVKNTLSSRHEEQCDGETPGSCVPKTLLFGFSKGGTVINQLVTELAFSEVKSNIVSSQQETDIIPTSNESLLNSITEIHYVDVGLNGTGAYITDKDVIERIAKRVSETSPRDPLSCFMEHRDSGGIACGFGLGRKRTQWSVCWMLNLEKVEEN
;
A
#
# COMPACT_ATOMS: atom_id res chain seq x y z
N MET A 1 -17.03 -14.00 -9.04
CA MET A 1 -16.04 -12.99 -9.45
C MET A 1 -14.83 -13.73 -9.99
N SER A 2 -14.21 -13.23 -11.06
CA SER A 2 -12.92 -13.74 -11.56
C SER A 2 -11.81 -12.77 -11.19
N ARG A 3 -10.56 -13.13 -11.49
CA ARG A 3 -9.39 -12.35 -11.12
C ARG A 3 -8.44 -12.20 -12.29
N TRP A 4 -8.02 -10.97 -12.54
CA TRP A 4 -6.88 -10.69 -13.41
C TRP A 4 -5.63 -10.55 -12.56
N SER A 5 -4.51 -11.11 -12.99
CA SER A 5 -3.23 -10.96 -12.29
C SER A 5 -2.07 -10.87 -13.27
N GLY A 6 -1.08 -10.05 -12.95
CA GLY A 6 0.16 -9.95 -13.71
C GLY A 6 1.06 -8.80 -13.26
N ILE A 7 2.30 -8.81 -13.74
CA ILE A 7 3.26 -7.73 -13.52
C ILE A 7 3.15 -6.70 -14.64
N LEU A 8 2.88 -5.45 -14.25
CA LEU A 8 2.86 -4.31 -15.15
C LEU A 8 4.17 -3.52 -15.02
N LYS A 9 4.65 -3.01 -16.15
CA LYS A 9 5.76 -2.05 -16.19
C LYS A 9 5.23 -0.73 -16.71
N VAL A 10 4.93 0.20 -15.80
CA VAL A 10 4.27 1.47 -16.14
C VAL A 10 5.12 2.67 -15.76
N PRO A 11 5.06 3.77 -16.52
CA PRO A 11 5.67 5.02 -16.10
C PRO A 11 4.87 5.64 -14.94
N LEU A 12 5.56 6.39 -14.06
CA LEU A 12 4.88 7.09 -12.96
C LEU A 12 3.98 8.23 -13.46
N PHE A 13 4.50 8.99 -14.42
CA PHE A 13 3.81 10.08 -15.12
C PHE A 13 3.94 9.88 -16.63
N PRO A 14 2.99 10.38 -17.44
CA PRO A 14 3.13 10.39 -18.89
C PRO A 14 4.48 11.00 -19.32
N GLY A 15 5.26 10.27 -20.10
CA GLY A 15 6.60 10.71 -20.55
C GLY A 15 7.73 10.53 -19.54
N SER A 16 7.48 9.99 -18.35
CA SER A 16 8.54 9.65 -17.39
C SER A 16 9.48 8.59 -17.98
N ARG A 17 10.79 8.78 -17.77
CA ARG A 17 11.81 7.78 -18.13
C ARG A 17 11.82 6.60 -17.14
N SER A 18 11.49 6.87 -15.88
CA SER A 18 11.43 5.85 -14.84
C SER A 18 10.17 5.01 -15.00
N HIS A 19 10.34 3.70 -14.98
CA HIS A 19 9.23 2.74 -15.00
C HIS A 19 9.23 1.94 -13.72
N TYR A 20 8.05 1.77 -13.16
CA TYR A 20 7.79 0.97 -11.97
C TYR A 20 7.30 -0.41 -12.38
N ARG A 21 7.74 -1.44 -11.65
CA ARG A 21 7.19 -2.78 -11.74
C ARG A 21 6.14 -2.92 -10.65
N VAL A 22 4.92 -3.24 -11.06
CA VAL A 22 3.79 -3.38 -10.15
C VAL A 22 3.13 -4.73 -10.41
N ALA A 23 3.25 -5.67 -9.47
CA ALA A 23 2.40 -6.86 -9.52
C ALA A 23 1.00 -6.48 -9.07
N THR A 24 0.04 -6.75 -9.94
CA THR A 24 -1.32 -6.29 -9.80
C THR A 24 -2.25 -7.48 -9.83
N SER A 25 -3.22 -7.52 -8.90
CA SER A 25 -4.25 -8.54 -8.84
C SER A 25 -5.61 -7.89 -8.62
N LEU A 26 -6.48 -7.92 -9.63
CA LEU A 26 -7.76 -7.20 -9.63
C LEU A 26 -8.95 -8.14 -9.70
N CYS A 27 -9.99 -7.81 -8.94
CA CYS A 27 -11.33 -8.33 -9.12
C CYS A 27 -11.83 -7.91 -10.50
N ILE A 28 -12.30 -8.88 -11.28
CA ILE A 28 -12.95 -8.64 -12.58
C ILE A 28 -14.31 -9.35 -12.63
N SER A 29 -15.24 -8.76 -13.37
CA SER A 29 -16.52 -9.41 -13.65
C SER A 29 -16.30 -10.61 -14.55
N THR A 30 -16.97 -11.72 -14.24
CA THR A 30 -16.92 -12.95 -15.06
C THR A 30 -17.59 -12.73 -16.41
N SER A 31 -18.64 -11.92 -16.47
CA SER A 31 -19.41 -11.67 -17.69
C SER A 31 -18.73 -10.66 -18.62
N SER A 32 -18.35 -9.50 -18.09
CA SER A 32 -17.79 -8.42 -18.91
C SER A 32 -16.27 -8.41 -19.00
N GLN A 33 -15.58 -9.24 -18.20
CA GLN A 33 -14.11 -9.23 -18.06
C GLN A 33 -13.55 -7.84 -17.74
N LYS A 34 -14.37 -6.94 -17.16
CA LYS A 34 -13.95 -5.60 -16.74
C LYS A 34 -13.60 -5.59 -15.26
N PRO A 35 -12.64 -4.77 -14.82
CA PRO A 35 -12.38 -4.52 -13.40
C PRO A 35 -13.65 -4.06 -12.68
N ILE A 36 -13.89 -4.61 -11.49
CA ILE A 36 -15.03 -4.27 -10.64
C ILE A 36 -14.56 -3.60 -9.35
N VAL A 37 -15.45 -2.84 -8.72
CA VAL A 37 -15.17 -2.15 -7.45
C VAL A 37 -14.95 -3.18 -6.34
N PRO A 38 -13.77 -3.24 -5.71
CA PRO A 38 -13.50 -4.17 -4.63
C PRO A 38 -14.09 -3.65 -3.30
N SER A 39 -14.19 -4.51 -2.29
CA SER A 39 -14.44 -4.01 -0.92
C SER A 39 -13.22 -3.29 -0.32
N LEU A 40 -12.01 -3.67 -0.78
CA LEU A 40 -10.75 -3.12 -0.28
C LEU A 40 -9.65 -3.10 -1.34
N ASN A 41 -8.74 -2.13 -1.20
CA ASN A 41 -7.47 -2.05 -1.90
C ASN A 41 -6.34 -2.34 -0.92
N ALA A 42 -5.44 -3.25 -1.26
CA ALA A 42 -4.19 -3.48 -0.53
C ALA A 42 -3.03 -2.96 -1.39
N ILE A 43 -2.30 -1.98 -0.85
CA ILE A 43 -1.14 -1.39 -1.51
C ILE A 43 0.09 -1.79 -0.72
N PHE A 44 0.99 -2.52 -1.37
CA PHE A 44 2.21 -3.04 -0.78
C PHE A 44 3.41 -2.36 -1.43
N PHE A 45 4.19 -1.62 -0.64
CA PHE A 45 5.48 -1.09 -1.07
C PHE A 45 6.57 -2.08 -0.69
N ASN A 46 7.25 -2.62 -1.70
CA ASN A 46 8.35 -3.55 -1.47
C ASN A 46 9.61 -2.81 -0.97
N GLY A 47 10.56 -3.57 -0.43
CA GLY A 47 11.77 -3.02 0.16
C GLY A 47 13.03 -3.37 -0.59
N ASP A 48 14.10 -3.48 0.18
CA ASP A 48 15.39 -3.92 -0.32
C ASP A 48 15.31 -5.33 -0.91
N ARG A 49 16.09 -5.58 -1.96
CA ARG A 49 16.16 -6.89 -2.60
C ARG A 49 16.91 -7.86 -1.69
N VAL A 50 16.20 -8.90 -1.28
CA VAL A 50 16.76 -10.01 -0.54
C VAL A 50 17.06 -11.16 -1.51
N ARG A 51 18.30 -11.20 -2.01
CA ARG A 51 18.80 -12.27 -2.89
C ARG A 51 20.08 -12.86 -2.34
N GLY A 52 20.30 -14.16 -2.55
CA GLY A 52 21.53 -14.83 -2.16
C GLY A 52 21.64 -15.05 -0.65
N THR A 53 20.50 -15.09 0.04
CA THR A 53 20.46 -15.40 1.48
C THR A 53 20.54 -16.91 1.73
N GLY A 54 20.30 -17.73 0.69
CA GLY A 54 20.22 -19.18 0.79
C GLY A 54 18.96 -19.68 1.49
N ASN A 55 18.09 -18.77 1.94
CA ASN A 55 16.81 -19.09 2.56
C ASN A 55 15.68 -18.84 1.54
N PRO A 56 15.03 -19.89 1.01
CA PRO A 56 14.01 -19.76 -0.03
C PRO A 56 12.75 -19.04 0.44
N VAL A 57 12.50 -18.95 1.75
CA VAL A 57 11.37 -18.19 2.31
C VAL A 57 11.65 -16.69 2.27
N ILE A 58 12.89 -16.30 2.55
CA ILE A 58 13.30 -14.89 2.51
C ILE A 58 13.38 -14.41 1.06
N GLU A 59 13.95 -15.21 0.15
CA GLU A 59 14.08 -14.82 -1.26
C GLU A 59 12.72 -14.59 -1.95
N LYS A 60 11.68 -15.28 -1.49
CA LYS A 60 10.30 -15.07 -1.92
C LYS A 60 9.77 -13.66 -1.63
N LEU A 61 10.32 -12.92 -0.66
CA LEU A 61 9.97 -11.51 -0.42
C LEU A 61 10.41 -10.58 -1.58
N SER A 62 11.25 -11.06 -2.50
CA SER A 62 11.59 -10.32 -3.73
C SER A 62 10.67 -10.67 -4.91
N ASP A 63 9.76 -11.64 -4.75
CA ASP A 63 8.82 -12.06 -5.79
C ASP A 63 7.49 -11.33 -5.62
N LEU A 64 7.26 -10.34 -6.49
CA LEU A 64 6.09 -9.47 -6.44
C LEU A 64 4.77 -10.23 -6.67
N GLU A 65 4.76 -11.24 -7.54
CA GLU A 65 3.55 -12.02 -7.82
C GLU A 65 3.20 -12.93 -6.66
N MET A 66 4.21 -13.56 -6.06
CA MET A 66 4.04 -14.38 -4.86
C MET A 66 3.48 -13.53 -3.70
N ILE A 67 4.05 -12.33 -3.47
CA ILE A 67 3.53 -11.39 -2.46
C ILE A 67 2.06 -11.05 -2.75
N ALA A 68 1.72 -10.72 -4.00
CA ALA A 68 0.35 -10.40 -4.37
C ALA A 68 -0.60 -11.56 -4.07
N GLN A 69 -0.21 -12.80 -4.40
CA GLN A 69 -0.98 -14.01 -4.12
C GLN A 69 -1.16 -14.25 -2.61
N VAL A 70 -0.11 -14.06 -1.82
CA VAL A 70 -0.19 -14.18 -0.36
C VAL A 70 -1.19 -13.17 0.19
N ILE A 71 -1.11 -11.91 -0.21
CA ILE A 71 -2.04 -10.87 0.26
C ILE A 71 -3.48 -11.23 -0.10
N VAL A 72 -3.76 -11.64 -1.35
CA VAL A 72 -5.10 -12.09 -1.76
C VAL A 72 -5.57 -13.27 -0.92
N SER A 73 -4.71 -14.27 -0.66
CA SER A 73 -5.08 -15.45 0.13
C SER A 73 -5.46 -15.11 1.57
N LYS A 74 -4.91 -14.02 2.13
CA LYS A 74 -5.14 -13.60 3.51
C LYS A 74 -6.26 -12.58 3.67
N LEU A 75 -6.41 -11.66 2.73
CA LEU A 75 -7.45 -10.61 2.76
C LEU A 75 -8.77 -11.05 2.12
N GLY A 76 -8.75 -12.16 1.35
CA GLY A 76 -9.92 -12.74 0.71
C GLY A 76 -10.14 -12.29 -0.73
N GLU A 77 -11.16 -12.84 -1.38
CA GLU A 77 -11.34 -12.71 -2.83
C GLU A 77 -11.87 -11.35 -3.29
N ASN A 78 -12.40 -10.51 -2.39
CA ASN A 78 -12.97 -9.20 -2.72
C ASN A 78 -11.98 -8.04 -2.48
N CYS A 79 -10.70 -8.28 -2.76
CA CYS A 79 -9.64 -7.28 -2.69
C CYS A 79 -8.91 -7.09 -4.02
N ASN A 80 -8.53 -5.84 -4.28
CA ASN A 80 -7.51 -5.52 -5.27
C ASN A 80 -6.16 -5.37 -4.59
N VAL A 81 -5.11 -5.92 -5.18
CA VAL A 81 -3.75 -5.90 -4.62
C VAL A 81 -2.79 -5.25 -5.60
N TRP A 82 -1.94 -4.37 -5.08
CA TRP A 82 -0.94 -3.60 -5.81
C TRP A 82 0.41 -3.72 -5.10
N VAL A 83 1.34 -4.50 -5.63
CA VAL A 83 2.69 -4.69 -5.06
C VAL A 83 3.70 -3.89 -5.88
N ILE A 84 4.20 -2.80 -5.32
CA ILE A 84 5.02 -1.78 -5.97
C ILE A 84 6.49 -2.00 -5.63
N GLU A 85 7.31 -2.30 -6.63
CA GLU A 85 8.78 -2.33 -6.51
C GLU A 85 9.36 -0.94 -6.80
N ALA A 86 10.41 -0.54 -6.07
CA ALA A 86 11.17 0.66 -6.38
C ALA A 86 11.68 0.66 -7.84
N CYS A 87 11.61 1.80 -8.52
CA CYS A 87 12.10 1.91 -9.90
C CYS A 87 13.64 1.93 -9.98
N LYS A 88 14.32 2.26 -8.87
CA LYS A 88 15.77 2.38 -8.78
C LYS A 88 16.29 1.64 -7.55
N PHE A 89 17.44 1.00 -7.73
CA PHE A 89 18.20 0.36 -6.66
C PHE A 89 19.65 0.84 -6.67
N ASN A 90 20.26 0.92 -5.51
CA ASN A 90 21.71 1.03 -5.34
C ASN A 90 22.22 -0.24 -4.68
N GLY A 91 22.77 -1.17 -5.47
CA GLY A 91 22.99 -2.54 -4.99
C GLY A 91 21.66 -3.21 -4.59
N PRO A 92 21.53 -3.79 -3.38
CA PRO A 92 20.27 -4.35 -2.91
C PRO A 92 19.28 -3.28 -2.41
N PHE A 93 19.74 -2.04 -2.22
CA PHE A 93 18.98 -1.01 -1.53
C PHE A 93 17.96 -0.33 -2.46
N ALA A 94 16.68 -0.39 -2.11
CA ALA A 94 15.60 0.29 -2.82
C ALA A 94 15.70 1.82 -2.66
N VAL A 95 15.35 2.59 -3.69
CA VAL A 95 15.39 4.06 -3.63
C VAL A 95 14.08 4.66 -4.14
N TYR A 96 13.24 5.14 -3.22
CA TYR A 96 11.90 5.70 -3.48
C TYR A 96 11.90 7.22 -3.69
N LYS A 97 12.80 7.73 -4.53
CA LYS A 97 12.97 9.18 -4.76
C LYS A 97 11.75 9.91 -5.35
N ASP A 98 10.84 9.18 -6.01
CA ASP A 98 9.64 9.80 -6.59
C ASP A 98 8.49 9.85 -5.57
N PHE A 99 8.63 9.17 -4.43
CA PHE A 99 7.65 9.16 -3.34
C PHE A 99 8.11 9.99 -2.16
N ILE A 100 9.43 10.21 -2.00
CA ILE A 100 10.01 10.91 -0.87
C ILE A 100 10.93 12.01 -1.38
N SER A 101 10.67 13.25 -0.94
CA SER A 101 11.30 14.46 -1.48
C SER A 101 12.83 14.50 -1.30
N SER A 102 13.36 14.01 -0.17
CA SER A 102 14.80 13.94 0.09
C SER A 102 15.20 12.53 0.53
N VAL A 103 15.96 11.84 -0.32
CA VAL A 103 16.55 10.53 -0.02
C VAL A 103 18.02 10.52 -0.40
N ASN A 104 18.85 9.90 0.44
CA ASN A 104 20.26 9.72 0.15
C ASN A 104 20.48 8.60 -0.90
N GLN A 105 21.74 8.34 -1.26
CA GLN A 105 22.10 7.32 -2.25
C GLN A 105 21.71 5.88 -1.86
N TRP A 106 21.47 5.62 -0.58
CA TRP A 106 21.04 4.33 -0.05
C TRP A 106 19.52 4.24 0.08
N GLY A 107 18.79 5.30 -0.26
CA GLY A 107 17.34 5.38 -0.17
C GLY A 107 16.83 5.66 1.24
N GLU A 108 17.68 6.12 2.15
CA GLU A 108 17.27 6.58 3.48
C GLU A 108 16.78 8.03 3.38
N PRO A 109 15.64 8.37 3.97
CA PRO A 109 15.11 9.72 3.96
C PRO A 109 15.82 10.60 4.99
N GLU A 110 16.05 11.86 4.65
CA GLU A 110 16.58 12.86 5.60
C GLU A 110 15.48 13.36 6.54
N SER A 111 14.28 13.56 5.99
CA SER A 111 13.06 13.92 6.70
C SER A 111 11.83 13.54 5.86
N TYR A 112 10.67 13.53 6.50
CA TYR A 112 9.38 13.42 5.82
C TYR A 112 8.75 14.81 5.72
N ASP A 113 8.28 15.17 4.53
CA ASP A 113 7.73 16.50 4.26
C ASP A 113 6.30 16.38 3.71
N PRO A 114 5.27 16.84 4.44
CA PRO A 114 3.89 16.75 3.96
C PRO A 114 3.61 17.67 2.77
N THR A 115 4.50 18.62 2.46
CA THR A 115 4.29 19.63 1.42
C THR A 115 4.25 19.00 0.03
N GLY A 116 3.23 19.34 -0.75
CA GLY A 116 3.11 18.91 -2.14
C GLY A 116 2.63 17.46 -2.33
N TYR A 117 2.34 16.73 -1.25
CA TYR A 117 1.70 15.41 -1.31
C TYR A 117 2.42 14.41 -2.22
N THR A 118 3.75 14.30 -2.09
CA THR A 118 4.60 13.58 -3.05
C THR A 118 4.29 12.08 -3.10
N ALA A 119 4.16 11.40 -1.96
CA ALA A 119 3.88 9.97 -1.94
C ALA A 119 2.45 9.65 -2.40
N SER A 120 1.45 10.42 -1.96
CA SER A 120 0.06 10.18 -2.38
C SER A 120 -0.14 10.49 -3.87
N THR A 121 0.43 11.58 -4.39
CA THR A 121 0.38 11.93 -5.82
C THR A 121 1.01 10.84 -6.67
N SER A 122 2.20 10.37 -6.27
CA SER A 122 2.91 9.29 -6.98
C SER A 122 2.14 7.98 -6.91
N THR A 123 1.54 7.65 -5.76
CA THR A 123 0.71 6.44 -5.61
C THR A 123 -0.51 6.49 -6.52
N VAL A 124 -1.31 7.56 -6.47
CA VAL A 124 -2.52 7.72 -7.30
C VAL A 124 -2.17 7.66 -8.79
N SER A 125 -1.09 8.34 -9.20
CA SER A 125 -0.64 8.35 -10.60
C SER A 125 -0.19 6.97 -11.07
N LEU A 126 0.52 6.23 -10.20
CA LEU A 126 0.99 4.89 -10.51
C LEU A 126 -0.18 3.89 -10.64
N LEU A 127 -1.12 3.92 -9.69
CA LEU A 127 -2.32 3.08 -9.72
C LEU A 127 -3.18 3.37 -10.95
N SER A 128 -3.36 4.65 -11.29
CA SER A 128 -4.09 5.07 -12.50
C SER A 128 -3.43 4.55 -13.77
N SER A 129 -2.10 4.62 -13.85
CA SER A 129 -1.33 4.10 -14.99
C SER A 129 -1.46 2.57 -15.09
N CYS A 130 -1.41 1.86 -13.97
CA CYS A 130 -1.63 0.42 -13.93
C CYS A 130 -3.04 0.06 -14.39
N LEU A 131 -4.07 0.70 -13.84
CA LEU A 131 -5.46 0.42 -14.17
C LEU A 131 -5.75 0.68 -15.67
N LYS A 132 -5.16 1.74 -16.24
CA LYS A 132 -5.22 2.01 -17.67
C LYS A 132 -4.63 0.86 -18.50
N GLU A 133 -3.46 0.36 -18.10
CA GLU A 133 -2.79 -0.74 -18.81
C GLU A 133 -3.58 -2.06 -18.72
N VAL A 134 -4.17 -2.35 -17.55
CA VAL A 134 -5.04 -3.51 -17.38
C VAL A 134 -6.29 -3.38 -18.26
N LYS A 135 -6.94 -2.20 -18.26
CA LYS A 135 -8.10 -1.95 -19.13
C LYS A 135 -7.74 -2.15 -20.60
N ASN A 136 -6.59 -1.65 -21.06
CA ASN A 136 -6.13 -1.88 -22.44
C ASN A 136 -5.92 -3.38 -22.74
N THR A 137 -5.32 -4.11 -21.81
CA THR A 137 -5.07 -5.55 -21.95
C THR A 137 -6.38 -6.35 -22.02
N LEU A 138 -7.39 -5.98 -21.22
CA LEU A 138 -8.69 -6.64 -21.18
C LEU A 138 -9.57 -6.26 -22.38
N SER A 139 -9.59 -4.99 -22.78
CA SER A 139 -10.35 -4.52 -23.96
C SER A 139 -9.82 -5.09 -25.27
N SER A 140 -8.52 -5.41 -25.36
CA SER A 140 -7.97 -6.10 -26.53
C SER A 140 -8.57 -7.51 -26.76
N ARG A 141 -9.34 -8.03 -25.81
CA ARG A 141 -9.89 -9.39 -25.83
C ARG A 141 -11.38 -9.47 -26.14
N HIS A 142 -12.14 -8.36 -26.12
CA HIS A 142 -13.57 -8.37 -26.45
C HIS A 142 -14.11 -6.94 -26.70
N GLU A 143 -14.75 -6.72 -27.86
CA GLU A 143 -15.66 -5.59 -28.08
C GLU A 143 -17.08 -6.08 -27.78
N GLU A 144 -17.60 -5.81 -26.58
CA GLU A 144 -19.05 -5.81 -26.37
C GLU A 144 -19.43 -4.93 -25.18
N GLN A 145 -20.46 -4.13 -25.41
CA GLN A 145 -21.08 -3.19 -24.48
C GLN A 145 -22.20 -3.93 -23.72
N CYS A 146 -22.27 -3.78 -22.40
CA CYS A 146 -23.48 -4.06 -21.62
C CYS A 146 -23.54 -3.15 -20.40
N ASP A 147 -24.73 -2.62 -20.18
CA ASP A 147 -25.15 -1.63 -19.19
C ASP A 147 -25.21 -2.17 -17.75
N GLY A 148 -24.81 -1.30 -16.82
CA GLY A 148 -25.67 -0.91 -15.69
C GLY A 148 -25.95 -1.94 -14.59
N GLU A 149 -24.93 -2.33 -13.83
CA GLU A 149 -25.14 -2.72 -12.43
C GLU A 149 -24.81 -1.52 -11.54
N THR A 150 -25.80 -1.00 -10.80
CA THR A 150 -25.63 0.14 -9.89
C THR A 150 -24.68 -0.26 -8.75
N PRO A 151 -23.46 0.29 -8.65
CA PRO A 151 -22.57 -0.03 -7.55
C PRO A 151 -23.07 0.67 -6.29
N GLY A 152 -23.17 -0.08 -5.20
CA GLY A 152 -23.39 0.51 -3.88
C GLY A 152 -22.35 1.60 -3.58
N SER A 153 -22.81 2.68 -2.96
CA SER A 153 -22.03 3.88 -2.64
C SER A 153 -21.01 3.65 -1.51
N CYS A 154 -19.99 2.84 -1.76
CA CYS A 154 -18.90 2.65 -0.80
C CYS A 154 -17.55 2.77 -1.51
N VAL A 155 -16.79 3.80 -1.14
CA VAL A 155 -15.39 3.95 -1.53
C VAL A 155 -14.61 2.78 -0.91
N PRO A 156 -13.84 2.00 -1.70
CA PRO A 156 -13.08 0.89 -1.15
C PRO A 156 -12.10 1.37 -0.08
N LYS A 157 -12.02 0.63 1.03
CA LYS A 157 -11.02 0.89 2.08
C LYS A 157 -9.62 0.57 1.56
N THR A 158 -8.62 1.29 2.03
CA THR A 158 -7.21 1.07 1.66
C THR A 158 -6.43 0.54 2.86
N LEU A 159 -5.70 -0.56 2.64
CA LEU A 159 -4.72 -1.12 3.57
C LEU A 159 -3.32 -0.90 2.98
N LEU A 160 -2.41 -0.34 3.78
CA LEU A 160 -1.03 -0.11 3.38
C LEU A 160 -0.09 -1.12 4.02
N PHE A 161 0.80 -1.68 3.23
CA PHE A 161 1.84 -2.61 3.66
C PHE A 161 3.21 -2.12 3.20
N GLY A 162 4.19 -2.12 4.11
CA GLY A 162 5.53 -1.64 3.80
C GLY A 162 6.55 -2.64 4.30
N PHE A 163 7.31 -3.23 3.37
CA PHE A 163 8.41 -4.12 3.70
C PHE A 163 9.75 -3.41 3.59
N SER A 164 10.63 -3.54 4.58
CA SER A 164 11.95 -2.89 4.61
C SER A 164 11.81 -1.41 4.21
N LYS A 165 12.48 -0.95 3.14
CA LYS A 165 12.40 0.42 2.64
C LYS A 165 11.10 0.82 1.95
N GLY A 166 10.17 -0.11 1.74
CA GLY A 166 8.79 0.25 1.45
C GLY A 166 8.10 0.95 2.63
N GLY A 167 8.55 0.69 3.86
CA GLY A 167 8.08 1.37 5.07
C GLY A 167 8.34 2.89 5.07
N THR A 168 9.39 3.36 4.41
CA THR A 168 9.67 4.80 4.33
C THR A 168 8.65 5.53 3.45
N VAL A 169 8.11 4.86 2.42
CA VAL A 169 7.00 5.41 1.62
C VAL A 169 5.73 5.51 2.47
N ILE A 170 5.47 4.52 3.31
CA ILE A 170 4.36 4.58 4.27
C ILE A 170 4.55 5.73 5.25
N ASN A 171 5.75 5.91 5.80
CA ASN A 171 6.01 7.00 6.74
C ASN A 171 5.74 8.38 6.09
N GLN A 172 6.11 8.54 4.81
CA GLN A 172 5.78 9.73 4.04
C GLN A 172 4.26 9.89 3.81
N LEU A 173 3.53 8.82 3.47
CA LEU A 173 2.07 8.84 3.36
C LEU A 173 1.38 9.19 4.68
N VAL A 174 1.87 8.67 5.81
CA VAL A 174 1.35 9.01 7.14
C VAL A 174 1.63 10.46 7.47
N THR A 175 2.79 10.98 7.08
CA THR A 175 3.13 12.40 7.23
C THR A 175 2.16 13.27 6.43
N GLU A 176 1.90 12.93 5.16
CA GLU A 176 0.89 13.62 4.35
C GLU A 176 -0.53 13.51 4.95
N LEU A 177 -0.91 12.34 5.47
CA LEU A 177 -2.20 12.11 6.13
C LEU A 177 -2.37 12.99 7.38
N ALA A 178 -1.31 13.16 8.16
CA ALA A 178 -1.32 13.94 9.41
C ALA A 178 -1.61 15.42 9.16
N PHE A 179 -1.20 15.93 8.00
CA PHE A 179 -1.37 17.34 7.61
C PHE A 179 -2.53 17.55 6.63
N SER A 180 -3.20 16.48 6.20
CA SER A 180 -4.39 16.55 5.35
C SER A 180 -5.61 16.99 6.16
N GLU A 181 -6.38 17.92 5.60
CA GLU A 181 -7.66 18.36 6.19
C GLU A 181 -8.66 17.19 6.24
N VAL A 182 -9.28 16.98 7.41
CA VAL A 182 -10.40 16.03 7.54
C VAL A 182 -11.62 16.68 6.91
N LYS A 183 -11.83 16.50 5.61
CA LYS A 183 -13.13 16.83 5.02
C LYS A 183 -14.09 15.69 5.31
N SER A 184 -15.26 16.03 5.86
CA SER A 184 -16.37 15.10 5.87
C SER A 184 -16.63 14.69 4.42
N ASN A 185 -16.85 13.39 4.18
CA ASN A 185 -17.18 12.84 2.87
C ASN A 185 -18.49 13.47 2.37
N ILE A 186 -18.44 14.71 1.87
CA ILE A 186 -19.47 15.28 1.03
C ILE A 186 -19.35 14.46 -0.24
N VAL A 187 -20.28 13.52 -0.39
CA VAL A 187 -20.46 12.68 -1.56
C VAL A 187 -20.73 13.62 -2.73
N SER A 188 -19.68 14.15 -3.33
CA SER A 188 -19.74 14.77 -4.64
C SER A 188 -20.20 13.68 -5.60
N SER A 189 -21.19 14.01 -6.42
CA SER A 189 -21.87 13.14 -7.38
C SER A 189 -20.88 12.18 -8.06
N GLN A 190 -20.91 10.93 -7.58
CA GLN A 190 -20.00 9.85 -7.93
C GLN A 190 -20.15 9.53 -9.42
N GLN A 191 -19.05 9.61 -10.18
CA GLN A 191 -18.98 8.97 -11.49
C GLN A 191 -18.68 7.47 -11.30
N GLU A 192 -19.09 6.69 -12.29
CA GLU A 192 -19.01 5.22 -12.29
C GLU A 192 -17.61 4.68 -11.93
N THR A 193 -17.56 3.78 -10.95
CA THR A 193 -16.51 2.76 -10.74
C THR A 193 -15.13 3.23 -10.24
N ASP A 194 -15.06 3.88 -9.08
CA ASP A 194 -13.78 4.18 -8.40
C ASP A 194 -13.16 2.90 -7.78
N ILE A 195 -12.59 2.07 -8.64
CA ILE A 195 -11.82 0.86 -8.30
C ILE A 195 -10.57 1.24 -7.48
N ILE A 196 -10.02 2.43 -7.74
CA ILE A 196 -8.85 3.02 -7.09
C ILE A 196 -9.16 4.48 -6.70
N PRO A 197 -8.42 5.03 -5.73
CA PRO A 197 -8.46 6.46 -5.45
C PRO A 197 -8.00 7.30 -6.66
N THR A 198 -8.72 8.39 -6.95
CA THR A 198 -8.47 9.28 -8.09
C THR A 198 -7.81 10.61 -7.70
N SER A 199 -7.73 10.90 -6.40
CA SER A 199 -7.07 12.09 -5.83
C SER A 199 -6.30 11.76 -4.55
N ASN A 200 -5.36 12.62 -4.17
CA ASN A 200 -4.59 12.48 -2.93
C ASN A 200 -5.53 12.43 -1.71
N GLU A 201 -6.53 13.32 -1.67
CA GLU A 201 -7.52 13.36 -0.60
C GLU A 201 -8.31 12.04 -0.52
N SER A 202 -8.79 11.52 -1.66
CA SER A 202 -9.49 10.23 -1.69
C SER A 202 -8.61 9.06 -1.24
N LEU A 203 -7.32 9.06 -1.61
CA LEU A 203 -6.37 8.02 -1.18
C LEU A 203 -6.19 8.10 0.34
N LEU A 204 -5.78 9.27 0.84
CA LEU A 204 -5.46 9.48 2.25
C LEU A 204 -6.67 9.20 3.16
N ASN A 205 -7.87 9.65 2.77
CA ASN A 205 -9.09 9.41 3.53
C ASN A 205 -9.59 7.96 3.46
N SER A 206 -9.17 7.18 2.44
CA SER A 206 -9.52 5.75 2.34
C SER A 206 -8.63 4.84 3.20
N ILE A 207 -7.48 5.33 3.71
CA ILE A 207 -6.56 4.51 4.51
C ILE A 207 -7.23 4.12 5.83
N THR A 208 -7.30 2.82 6.09
CA THR A 208 -7.92 2.25 7.29
C THR A 208 -6.97 1.42 8.13
N GLU A 209 -5.95 0.81 7.50
CA GLU A 209 -4.92 0.10 8.24
C GLU A 209 -3.54 0.30 7.64
N ILE A 210 -2.53 0.29 8.50
CA ILE A 210 -1.12 0.41 8.14
C ILE A 210 -0.36 -0.73 8.81
N HIS A 211 0.36 -1.49 7.98
CA HIS A 211 1.08 -2.69 8.36
C HIS A 211 2.55 -2.56 7.95
N TYR A 212 3.43 -2.53 8.94
CA TYR A 212 4.86 -2.62 8.71
C TYR A 212 5.30 -4.08 8.74
N VAL A 213 6.05 -4.52 7.75
CA VAL A 213 6.62 -5.86 7.66
C VAL A 213 8.14 -5.69 7.68
N ASP A 214 8.80 -5.90 8.82
CA ASP A 214 10.25 -5.76 8.96
C ASP A 214 10.81 -4.51 8.23
N VAL A 215 10.70 -3.34 8.86
CA VAL A 215 11.16 -2.06 8.27
C VAL A 215 12.66 -1.97 8.02
N GLY A 216 13.39 -3.07 8.21
CA GLY A 216 14.84 -3.15 8.09
C GLY A 216 15.55 -2.78 9.38
N LEU A 217 16.87 -2.77 9.32
CA LEU A 217 17.72 -2.33 10.44
C LEU A 217 17.34 -0.88 10.81
N ASN A 218 17.28 -0.58 12.12
CA ASN A 218 16.87 0.70 12.74
C ASN A 218 17.71 1.92 12.27
N GLY A 219 17.63 2.26 10.99
CA GLY A 219 18.31 3.39 10.36
C GLY A 219 17.43 4.64 10.34
N THR A 220 18.01 5.74 9.87
CA THR A 220 17.30 7.02 9.75
C THR A 220 16.05 6.85 8.89
N GLY A 221 14.92 7.31 9.42
CA GLY A 221 13.64 7.25 8.72
C GLY A 221 12.90 5.92 8.81
N ALA A 222 13.44 4.86 9.42
CA ALA A 222 12.71 3.60 9.57
C ALA A 222 11.36 3.80 10.30
N TYR A 223 11.31 4.75 11.24
CA TYR A 223 10.11 5.09 12.01
C TYR A 223 9.84 6.60 11.97
N ILE A 224 8.57 6.96 12.11
CA ILE A 224 8.17 8.34 12.37
C ILE A 224 8.55 8.70 13.80
N THR A 225 9.39 9.70 13.94
CA THR A 225 9.80 10.27 15.24
C THR A 225 9.37 11.73 15.40
N ASP A 226 8.79 12.33 14.35
CA ASP A 226 8.31 13.70 14.38
C ASP A 226 7.09 13.81 15.30
N LYS A 227 7.22 14.65 16.33
CA LYS A 227 6.20 14.82 17.35
C LYS A 227 4.92 15.46 16.81
N ASP A 228 5.02 16.43 15.90
CA ASP A 228 3.84 17.09 15.31
C ASP A 228 3.05 16.11 14.44
N VAL A 229 3.75 15.27 13.66
CA VAL A 229 3.11 14.18 12.89
C VAL A 229 2.35 13.22 13.82
N ILE A 230 3.00 12.75 14.90
CA ILE A 230 2.41 11.81 15.85
C ILE A 230 1.20 12.42 16.55
N GLU A 231 1.29 13.66 17.03
CA GLU A 231 0.20 14.35 17.72
C GLU A 231 -1.00 14.58 16.80
N ARG A 232 -0.76 14.97 15.55
CA ARG A 232 -1.83 15.18 14.55
C ARG A 232 -2.53 13.88 14.16
N ILE A 233 -1.78 12.80 13.95
CA ILE A 233 -2.39 11.48 13.68
C ILE A 233 -3.19 11.03 14.90
N ALA A 234 -2.65 11.13 16.11
CA ALA A 234 -3.37 10.75 17.33
C ALA A 234 -4.68 11.54 17.47
N LYS A 235 -4.65 12.86 17.22
CA LYS A 235 -5.83 13.72 17.19
C LYS A 235 -6.83 13.24 16.13
N ARG A 236 -6.39 13.02 14.90
CA ARG A 236 -7.23 12.55 13.79
C ARG A 236 -7.92 11.21 14.12
N VAL A 237 -7.19 10.25 14.69
CA VAL A 237 -7.75 8.96 15.12
C VAL A 237 -8.80 9.15 16.20
N SER A 238 -8.61 10.09 17.14
CA SER A 238 -9.59 10.38 18.18
C SER A 238 -10.85 11.10 17.68
N GLU A 239 -10.75 11.89 16.61
CA GLU A 239 -11.86 12.63 16.00
C GLU A 239 -12.65 11.78 14.99
N THR A 240 -12.06 10.72 14.46
CA THR A 240 -12.73 9.79 13.54
C THR A 240 -13.63 8.85 14.35
N SER A 241 -14.94 8.91 14.10
CA SER A 241 -16.00 8.14 14.78
C SER A 241 -15.65 6.64 14.96
N PRO A 242 -16.06 5.99 16.08
CA PRO A 242 -15.72 4.60 16.43
C PRO A 242 -16.21 3.52 15.45
N ARG A 243 -16.84 3.87 14.33
CA ARG A 243 -17.30 2.91 13.34
C ARG A 243 -16.20 2.40 12.40
N ASP A 244 -15.11 3.16 12.20
CA ASP A 244 -13.98 2.77 11.34
C ASP A 244 -12.65 3.44 11.80
N PRO A 245 -12.08 3.06 12.96
CA PRO A 245 -10.82 3.63 13.44
C PRO A 245 -9.65 3.20 12.54
N LEU A 246 -8.76 4.14 12.20
CA LEU A 246 -7.45 3.83 11.60
C LEU A 246 -6.67 2.96 12.60
N SER A 247 -6.32 1.74 12.21
CA SER A 247 -5.48 0.85 13.02
C SER A 247 -4.04 0.82 12.48
N CYS A 248 -3.07 1.00 13.37
CA CYS A 248 -1.65 0.94 13.01
C CYS A 248 -0.99 -0.18 13.82
N PHE A 249 -0.40 -1.16 13.12
CA PHE A 249 0.31 -2.28 13.73
C PHE A 249 1.80 -2.21 13.39
N MET A 250 2.63 -2.06 14.43
CA MET A 250 4.09 -2.17 14.36
C MET A 250 4.54 -3.43 15.10
N GLU A 251 5.33 -4.28 14.43
CA GLU A 251 5.96 -5.46 15.04
C GLU A 251 7.43 -5.13 15.36
N HIS A 252 7.79 -5.11 16.65
CA HIS A 252 9.17 -4.93 17.14
C HIS A 252 9.75 -6.30 17.52
N ARG A 253 10.99 -6.60 17.09
CA ARG A 253 11.83 -7.57 17.79
C ARG A 253 12.53 -6.87 18.95
N ASP A 254 12.42 -7.44 20.15
CA ASP A 254 12.83 -6.86 21.43
C ASP A 254 14.24 -6.25 21.45
N SER A 255 14.32 -4.96 21.79
CA SER A 255 15.27 -4.39 22.77
C SER A 255 14.95 -2.89 22.99
N GLY A 256 13.97 -2.64 23.85
CA GLY A 256 13.78 -1.38 24.59
C GLY A 256 13.58 -0.08 23.78
N GLY A 257 12.33 0.28 23.48
CA GLY A 257 11.96 1.67 23.20
C GLY A 257 10.71 1.89 22.33
N ILE A 258 9.69 2.51 22.94
CA ILE A 258 8.46 3.15 22.41
C ILE A 258 7.58 2.34 21.44
N ALA A 259 6.49 1.79 22.01
CA ALA A 259 5.34 1.28 21.27
C ALA A 259 4.41 2.42 20.84
N CYS A 260 4.14 2.56 19.55
CA CYS A 260 2.92 3.23 19.06
C CYS A 260 1.87 2.17 18.75
N GLY A 261 1.10 1.77 19.77
CA GLY A 261 -0.12 1.00 19.61
C GLY A 261 -1.33 1.93 19.62
N PHE A 262 -1.94 2.18 18.46
CA PHE A 262 -3.26 2.81 18.39
C PHE A 262 -4.30 1.73 18.05
N GLY A 263 -4.87 1.16 19.12
CA GLY A 263 -5.90 0.14 19.09
C GLY A 263 -5.99 -0.57 20.45
N LEU A 264 -7.06 -0.32 21.21
CA LEU A 264 -7.36 -0.99 22.48
C LEU A 264 -7.59 -2.48 22.22
N GLY A 265 -6.56 -3.30 22.42
CA GLY A 265 -6.65 -4.76 22.34
C GLY A 265 -5.29 -5.44 22.52
N ARG A 266 -4.94 -5.78 23.76
CA ARG A 266 -3.81 -6.69 24.04
C ARG A 266 -4.11 -8.05 23.36
N LYS A 267 -3.13 -8.58 22.62
CA LYS A 267 -3.06 -9.88 21.89
C LYS A 267 -3.26 -9.79 20.36
N ARG A 268 -2.28 -9.24 19.62
CA ARG A 268 -2.16 -9.46 18.15
C ARG A 268 -0.78 -9.14 17.54
N THR A 269 0.28 -9.07 18.36
CA THR A 269 1.55 -8.41 18.03
C THR A 269 2.63 -9.28 17.36
N GLN A 270 2.42 -10.58 17.16
CA GLN A 270 3.42 -11.51 16.58
C GLN A 270 3.02 -12.04 15.19
N TRP A 271 2.09 -11.36 14.53
CA TRP A 271 1.44 -11.89 13.34
C TRP A 271 2.01 -11.34 12.03
N SER A 272 2.53 -10.11 11.93
CA SER A 272 2.76 -9.45 10.61
C SER A 272 3.81 -10.16 9.74
N VAL A 273 4.96 -10.53 10.32
CA VAL A 273 6.03 -11.24 9.58
C VAL A 273 5.71 -12.73 9.37
N CYS A 274 5.16 -13.42 10.39
CA CYS A 274 4.70 -14.82 10.23
C CYS A 274 3.53 -14.95 9.25
N TRP A 275 2.65 -13.94 9.19
CA TRP A 275 1.49 -13.86 8.30
C TRP A 275 1.89 -13.74 6.83
N MET A 276 2.93 -12.96 6.54
CA MET A 276 3.45 -12.82 5.18
C MET A 276 4.39 -13.97 4.76
N LEU A 277 5.13 -14.57 5.70
CA LEU A 277 6.07 -15.67 5.43
C LEU A 277 5.46 -17.08 5.49
N ASN A 278 4.16 -17.20 5.82
CA ASN A 278 3.47 -18.49 5.98
C ASN A 278 4.21 -19.43 6.96
N LEU A 279 4.86 -18.87 7.97
CA LEU A 279 5.49 -19.64 9.03
C LEU A 279 4.39 -20.08 9.99
N GLU A 280 4.13 -21.39 10.05
CA GLU A 280 3.31 -21.97 11.12
C GLU A 280 3.95 -21.64 12.47
N LYS A 281 3.09 -21.36 13.46
CA LYS A 281 3.46 -21.20 14.86
C LYS A 281 4.38 -22.37 15.25
N VAL A 282 5.64 -22.09 15.55
CA VAL A 282 6.40 -22.96 16.45
C VAL A 282 5.90 -22.60 17.84
N GLU A 283 4.98 -23.41 18.37
CA GLU A 283 4.67 -23.37 19.79
C GLU A 283 5.95 -23.81 20.53
N GLU A 284 6.59 -22.86 21.21
CA GLU A 284 7.58 -23.19 22.23
C GLU A 284 6.86 -23.92 23.37
N ASN A 285 7.17 -25.20 23.52
CA ASN A 285 6.92 -25.95 24.75
C ASN A 285 8.00 -25.63 25.79
#